data_AF-A0A7U6KQG7-F1
#
_entry.id   AF-A0A7U6KQG7-F1
#
_cell.length_a   1.000
_cell.length_b   1.000
_cell.length_c   1.000
_cell.angle_alpha   90.00
_cell.angle_beta   90.00
_cell.angle_gamma   90.00
#
_symmetry.space_group_name_H-M   'P 1'
#
loop_
_entity.id
_entity.type
_entity.pdbx_description
1 polymer ?
#
loop_
_entity_poly.entity_id
_entity_poly.type
_entity_poly.pdbx_seq_one_letter_code
_entity_poly.pdbx_strand_id
1 'polypeptide(L)'
;MNGVSSGVLISLGAYFLVMIGIGVYAYFKQANDTEGYLLGGRNLGPAVTALSAGASDMSGWLLLGLPGYMYADGVVSIWIALGLTLGAFLNYIIVAPRLRVYTEVADNAITLPDYFANRFEDKSHMLRVISALVIILFFTVYTAASLVGGGKLLKAHLTYLTPQDFG
;
A
#
# COMPACT_ATOMS: atom_id res chain seq x y z
N MET A 1 -33.34 -18.69 -3.97
CA MET A 1 -32.65 -18.09 -2.81
C MET A 1 -31.22 -18.61 -2.78
N ASN A 2 -30.28 -17.97 -3.46
CA ASN A 2 -28.88 -18.36 -3.32
C ASN A 2 -28.27 -17.35 -2.35
N GLY A 3 -28.26 -17.69 -1.06
CA GLY A 3 -27.44 -16.96 -0.09
C GLY A 3 -25.96 -17.03 -0.47
N VAL A 4 -25.15 -16.16 0.11
CA VAL A 4 -23.68 -16.22 -0.06
C VAL A 4 -23.23 -17.68 0.11
N SER A 5 -22.54 -18.22 -0.89
CA SER A 5 -22.03 -19.59 -0.81
C SER A 5 -21.24 -19.76 0.49
N SER A 6 -21.57 -20.79 1.26
CA SER A 6 -20.88 -21.07 2.54
C SER A 6 -19.36 -21.13 2.35
N GLY A 7 -18.89 -21.57 1.17
CA GLY A 7 -17.47 -21.55 0.81
C GLY A 7 -16.85 -20.15 0.77
N VAL A 8 -17.58 -19.12 0.31
CA VAL A 8 -17.10 -17.73 0.28
C VAL A 8 -16.93 -17.20 1.69
N LEU A 9 -17.92 -17.40 2.57
CA LEU A 9 -17.84 -16.96 3.97
C LEU A 9 -16.72 -17.67 4.73
N ILE A 10 -16.56 -18.99 4.52
CA ILE A 10 -15.48 -19.78 5.12
C ILE A 10 -14.11 -19.27 4.64
N SER A 11 -13.94 -19.06 3.33
CA SER A 11 -12.67 -18.57 2.76
C SER A 11 -12.31 -17.17 3.25
N LEU A 12 -13.30 -16.26 3.35
CA LEU A 12 -13.11 -14.90 3.84
C LEU A 12 -12.78 -14.88 5.33
N GLY A 13 -13.49 -15.67 6.14
CA GLY A 13 -13.22 -15.84 7.56
C GLY A 13 -11.82 -16.41 7.81
N ALA A 14 -11.44 -17.46 7.08
CA ALA A 14 -10.10 -18.05 7.13
C ALA A 14 -9.02 -17.03 6.75
N TYR A 15 -9.24 -16.23 5.70
CA TYR A 15 -8.32 -15.17 5.29
C TYR A 15 -8.07 -14.16 6.42
N PHE A 16 -9.12 -13.62 7.04
CA PHE A 16 -8.97 -12.66 8.14
C PHE A 16 -8.27 -13.28 9.35
N LEU A 17 -8.60 -14.53 9.71
CA LEU A 17 -7.95 -15.24 10.80
C LEU A 17 -6.45 -15.43 10.55
N VAL A 18 -6.06 -15.81 9.33
CA VAL A 18 -4.65 -15.93 8.94
C VAL A 18 -3.95 -14.59 9.00
N MET A 19 -4.54 -13.52 8.46
CA MET A 19 -3.97 -12.17 8.48
C MET A 19 -3.75 -11.66 9.91
N ILE A 20 -4.72 -11.85 10.80
CA ILE A 20 -4.60 -11.51 12.23
C ILE A 20 -3.49 -12.37 12.88
N GLY A 21 -3.46 -13.67 12.60
CA GLY A 21 -2.44 -14.58 13.12
C GLY A 21 -1.02 -14.17 12.73
N ILE A 22 -0.81 -13.76 11.48
CA ILE A 22 0.47 -13.22 11.02
C ILE A 22 0.83 -11.93 11.76
N GLY A 23 -0.13 -11.02 11.93
CA GLY A 23 0.08 -9.76 12.66
C GLY A 23 0.47 -9.97 14.13
N VAL A 24 -0.22 -10.88 14.81
CA VAL A 24 0.08 -11.26 16.20
C VAL A 24 1.45 -11.94 16.30
N TYR A 25 1.77 -12.85 15.38
CA TYR A 25 3.09 -13.49 15.33
C TYR A 25 4.22 -12.46 15.13
N ALA A 26 4.04 -11.53 14.20
CA ALA A 26 5.01 -10.48 13.93
C ALA A 26 5.18 -9.55 15.13
N TYR A 27 4.08 -9.18 15.81
CA TYR A 27 4.10 -8.37 17.02
C TYR A 27 5.00 -8.99 18.11
N PHE A 28 4.92 -10.30 18.34
CA PHE A 28 5.77 -10.97 19.32
C PHE A 28 7.23 -11.14 18.89
N LYS A 29 7.55 -10.97 17.60
CA LYS A 29 8.89 -11.19 17.05
C LYS A 29 9.66 -9.88 16.79
N GLN A 30 8.96 -8.74 16.72
CA GLN A 30 9.56 -7.44 16.45
C GLN A 30 10.35 -6.92 17.65
N ALA A 31 11.41 -6.14 17.40
CA ALA A 31 12.02 -5.30 18.41
C ALA A 31 11.07 -4.15 18.80
N ASN A 32 11.10 -3.72 20.06
CA ASN A 32 10.22 -2.68 20.63
C ASN A 32 10.69 -1.25 20.31
N ASP A 33 11.45 -1.04 19.24
CA ASP A 33 11.97 0.25 18.80
C ASP A 33 11.37 0.68 17.46
N THR A 34 11.56 1.96 17.11
CA THR A 34 10.98 2.56 15.90
C THR A 34 11.54 1.93 14.62
N GLU A 35 12.83 1.56 14.61
CA GLU A 35 13.45 0.85 13.49
C GLU A 35 12.93 -0.58 13.37
N GLY A 36 12.79 -1.28 14.49
CA GLY A 36 12.09 -2.55 14.59
C GLY A 36 10.73 -2.44 13.94
N TYR A 37 9.85 -1.57 14.44
CA TYR A 37 8.48 -1.40 13.95
C TYR A 37 8.36 -0.95 12.48
N LEU A 38 9.11 0.07 12.07
CA LEU A 38 8.96 0.69 10.74
C LEU A 38 9.74 -0.01 9.62
N LEU A 39 10.87 -0.66 9.94
CA LEU A 39 11.74 -1.30 8.94
C LEU A 39 11.89 -2.82 9.13
N GLY A 40 11.20 -3.42 10.11
CA GLY A 40 11.38 -4.83 10.46
C GLY A 40 12.80 -5.13 10.94
N GLY A 41 13.47 -4.14 11.54
CA GLY A 41 14.88 -4.22 11.91
C GLY A 41 15.82 -4.45 10.72
N ARG A 42 15.39 -4.12 9.49
CA ARG A 42 16.13 -4.33 8.22
C ARG A 42 16.52 -5.79 7.93
N ASN A 43 15.89 -6.74 8.62
CA ASN A 43 16.15 -8.17 8.48
C ASN A 43 15.25 -8.83 7.41
N LEU A 44 14.39 -8.05 6.74
CA LEU A 44 13.54 -8.53 5.66
C LEU A 44 14.38 -8.73 4.39
N GLY A 45 14.34 -9.94 3.84
CA GLY A 45 15.05 -10.26 2.60
C GLY A 45 14.52 -9.47 1.39
N PRO A 46 15.33 -9.25 0.34
CA PRO A 46 14.97 -8.43 -0.81
C PRO A 46 13.64 -8.80 -1.48
N ALA A 47 13.33 -10.09 -1.58
CA ALA A 47 12.08 -10.58 -2.18
C ALA A 47 10.84 -10.19 -1.37
N VAL A 48 10.90 -10.29 -0.04
CA VAL A 48 9.77 -9.94 0.85
C VAL A 48 9.55 -8.43 0.85
N THR A 49 10.63 -7.65 0.88
CA THR A 49 10.57 -6.19 0.80
C THR A 49 10.00 -5.72 -0.54
N ALA A 50 10.43 -6.32 -1.66
CA ALA A 50 9.90 -6.00 -2.99
C ALA A 50 8.41 -6.36 -3.12
N LEU A 51 8.01 -7.53 -2.62
CA LEU A 51 6.60 -7.94 -2.62
C LEU A 51 5.74 -7.01 -1.76
N SER A 52 6.22 -6.63 -0.57
CA SER A 52 5.51 -5.69 0.31
C SER A 52 5.37 -4.31 -0.33
N ALA A 53 6.44 -3.82 -0.98
CA ALA A 53 6.40 -2.55 -1.72
C ALA A 53 5.39 -2.62 -2.87
N GLY A 54 5.41 -3.71 -3.65
CA GLY A 54 4.45 -3.95 -4.72
C GLY A 54 3.02 -4.02 -4.20
N ALA A 55 2.74 -4.78 -3.15
CA ALA A 55 1.42 -4.88 -2.54
C ALA A 55 0.90 -3.52 -2.03
N SER A 56 1.79 -2.61 -1.60
CA SER A 56 1.43 -1.26 -1.15
C SER A 56 1.04 -0.34 -2.32
N ASP A 57 1.69 -0.51 -3.47
CA ASP A 57 1.36 0.19 -4.72
C ASP A 57 0.08 -0.38 -5.37
N MET A 58 -0.16 -1.68 -5.20
CA MET A 58 -1.33 -2.39 -5.71
C MET A 58 -2.60 -2.08 -4.88
N SER A 59 -3.32 -1.03 -5.25
CA SER A 59 -4.56 -0.62 -4.59
C SER A 59 -5.82 -0.79 -5.44
N GLY A 60 -6.94 -0.18 -4.99
CA GLY A 60 -8.19 -0.14 -5.74
C GLY A 60 -8.04 0.43 -7.16
N TRP A 61 -6.97 1.18 -7.44
CA TRP A 61 -6.59 1.59 -8.80
C TRP A 61 -6.39 0.39 -9.74
N LEU A 62 -5.70 -0.68 -9.33
CA LEU A 62 -5.51 -1.84 -10.22
C LEU A 62 -6.76 -2.70 -10.36
N LEU A 63 -7.62 -2.74 -9.33
CA LEU A 63 -8.84 -3.55 -9.36
C LEU A 63 -9.99 -2.87 -10.13
N LEU A 64 -10.10 -1.54 -10.06
CA LEU A 64 -11.20 -0.78 -10.66
C LEU A 64 -10.74 0.26 -11.67
N GLY A 65 -9.63 0.94 -11.40
CA GLY A 65 -9.11 2.03 -12.23
C GLY A 65 -8.52 1.55 -13.55
N LEU A 66 -7.55 0.63 -13.50
CA LEU A 66 -6.87 0.12 -14.69
C LEU A 66 -7.84 -0.65 -15.62
N PRO A 67 -8.69 -1.58 -15.15
CA PRO A 67 -9.66 -2.23 -16.02
C PRO A 67 -10.71 -1.27 -16.56
N GLY A 68 -11.15 -0.28 -15.77
CA GLY A 68 -12.07 0.77 -16.22
C GLY A 68 -11.46 1.65 -17.32
N TYR A 69 -10.19 2.03 -17.17
CA TYR A 69 -9.44 2.75 -18.20
C TYR A 69 -9.24 1.90 -19.45
N MET A 70 -8.83 0.64 -19.29
CA MET A 70 -8.68 -0.32 -20.40
C MET A 70 -9.98 -0.56 -21.15
N TYR A 71 -11.12 -0.58 -20.46
CA TYR A 71 -12.43 -0.72 -21.09
C TYR A 71 -12.78 0.50 -21.95
N ALA A 72 -12.39 1.70 -21.51
CA ALA A 72 -12.66 2.94 -22.23
C ALA A 72 -11.69 3.20 -23.41
N ASP A 73 -10.39 2.96 -23.21
CA ASP A 73 -9.31 3.36 -24.11
C ASP A 73 -8.71 2.16 -24.91
N GLY A 74 -9.18 0.96 -24.61
CA GLY A 74 -8.80 -0.28 -25.29
C GLY A 74 -7.40 -0.79 -24.93
N VAL A 75 -6.91 -1.72 -25.74
CA VAL A 75 -5.68 -2.51 -25.51
C VAL A 75 -4.40 -1.66 -25.50
N VAL A 76 -4.44 -0.44 -26.06
CA VAL A 76 -3.33 0.53 -25.99
C VAL A 76 -2.89 0.81 -24.55
N SER A 77 -3.80 0.69 -23.59
CA SER A 77 -3.53 0.82 -22.15
C SER A 77 -2.46 -0.13 -21.60
N ILE A 78 -2.07 -1.18 -22.35
CA ILE A 78 -0.96 -2.09 -21.95
C ILE A 78 0.38 -1.36 -21.78
N TRP A 79 0.55 -0.20 -22.45
CA TRP A 79 1.71 0.67 -22.25
C TRP A 79 1.84 1.16 -20.81
N ILE A 80 0.74 1.28 -20.06
CA ILE A 80 0.77 1.63 -18.64
C ILE A 80 1.46 0.53 -17.84
N ALA A 81 1.11 -0.74 -18.07
CA ALA A 81 1.73 -1.88 -17.38
C ALA A 81 3.24 -1.97 -17.70
N LEU A 82 3.62 -1.79 -18.97
CA LEU A 82 5.03 -1.77 -19.38
C LEU A 82 5.79 -0.59 -18.75
N GLY A 83 5.20 0.61 -18.78
CA GLY A 83 5.80 1.82 -18.21
C GLY A 83 5.98 1.74 -16.70
N LEU A 84 4.99 1.22 -15.97
CA LEU A 84 5.08 0.99 -14.53
C LEU A 84 6.14 -0.05 -14.18
N THR A 85 6.17 -1.17 -14.92
CA THR A 85 7.17 -2.23 -14.69
C THR A 85 8.59 -1.72 -14.90
N LEU A 86 8.83 -1.06 -16.04
CA LEU A 86 10.15 -0.52 -16.37
C LEU A 86 10.53 0.63 -15.43
N GLY A 87 9.57 1.52 -15.13
CA GLY A 87 9.77 2.64 -14.21
C GLY A 87 10.13 2.18 -12.80
N ALA A 88 9.40 1.20 -12.26
CA ALA A 88 9.68 0.60 -10.96
C ALA A 88 11.06 -0.09 -10.94
N PHE A 89 11.39 -0.82 -12.01
CA PHE A 89 12.69 -1.48 -12.14
C PHE A 89 13.85 -0.48 -12.17
N LEU A 90 13.74 0.59 -12.97
CA LEU A 90 14.76 1.64 -13.04
C LEU A 90 14.85 2.42 -11.72
N ASN A 91 13.72 2.72 -11.08
CA ASN A 91 13.70 3.36 -9.77
C ASN A 91 14.44 2.51 -8.73
N TYR A 92 14.19 1.20 -8.72
CA TYR A 92 14.84 0.26 -7.80
C TYR A 92 16.36 0.19 -8.00
N ILE A 93 16.85 0.25 -9.23
CA ILE A 93 18.30 0.19 -9.51
C ILE A 93 18.99 1.53 -9.25
N ILE A 94 18.35 2.65 -9.61
CA ILE A 94 19.01 3.96 -9.65
C ILE A 94 18.78 4.76 -8.37
N VAL A 95 17.53 4.80 -7.90
CA VAL A 95 17.11 5.69 -6.81
C VAL A 95 17.25 5.01 -5.46
N ALA A 96 16.81 3.75 -5.33
CA ALA A 96 16.80 3.05 -4.05
C ALA A 96 18.19 2.93 -3.39
N PRO A 97 19.29 2.60 -4.10
CA PRO A 97 20.61 2.49 -3.49
C PRO A 97 21.16 3.85 -3.05
N ARG A 98 20.94 4.89 -3.87
CA ARG A 98 21.36 6.26 -3.54
C ARG A 98 20.63 6.77 -2.32
N LEU A 99 19.31 6.60 -2.29
CA LEU A 99 18.48 7.02 -1.15
C LEU A 99 18.90 6.29 0.13
N ARG A 100 19.22 4.99 0.05
CA ARG A 100 19.70 4.21 1.20
C ARG A 100 20.98 4.76 1.81
N VAL A 101 21.95 5.16 0.97
CA VAL A 101 23.20 5.77 1.44
C VAL A 101 22.93 7.14 2.06
N TYR A 102 22.06 7.94 1.42
CA TYR A 102 21.75 9.27 1.94
C TYR A 102 20.96 9.24 3.25
N THR A 103 20.07 8.27 3.47
CA THR A 103 19.36 8.15 4.74
C THR A 103 20.31 7.79 5.88
N GLU A 104 21.33 6.96 5.62
CA GLU A 104 22.36 6.62 6.61
C GLU A 104 23.17 7.85 7.04
N VAL A 105 23.58 8.69 6.10
CA VAL A 105 24.32 9.93 6.38
C VAL A 105 23.44 11.01 7.03
N ALA A 106 22.13 10.99 6.75
CA ALA A 106 21.15 11.91 7.32
C ALA A 106 20.59 11.41 8.67
N ASP A 107 21.48 11.06 9.60
CA ASP A 107 21.16 10.54 10.94
C ASP A 107 20.26 9.29 10.93
N ASN A 108 20.57 8.36 10.00
CA ASN A 108 19.84 7.12 9.79
C ASN A 108 18.31 7.30 9.66
N ALA A 109 17.89 8.38 8.98
CA ALA A 109 16.48 8.76 8.85
C ALA A 109 15.61 7.59 8.34
N ILE A 110 14.54 7.31 9.09
CA ILE A 110 13.64 6.17 8.83
C ILE A 110 12.42 6.59 7.99
N THR A 111 12.07 7.88 7.98
CA THR A 111 10.94 8.43 7.22
C THR A 111 11.36 9.51 6.22
N LEU A 112 10.56 9.76 5.18
CA LEU A 112 10.83 10.84 4.22
C LEU A 112 10.86 12.24 4.86
N PRO A 113 9.90 12.62 5.74
CA PRO A 113 9.96 13.90 6.44
C PRO A 113 11.22 14.08 7.28
N ASP A 114 11.66 13.02 7.98
CA ASP A 114 12.90 13.05 8.76
C ASP A 114 14.11 13.17 7.85
N TYR A 115 14.12 12.43 6.74
CA TYR A 115 15.18 12.51 5.74
C TYR A 115 15.31 13.93 5.20
N PHE A 116 14.20 14.59 4.84
CA PHE A 116 14.23 15.97 4.35
C PHE A 116 14.70 16.94 5.44
N ALA A 117 14.17 16.83 6.66
CA ALA A 117 14.59 17.70 7.76
C ALA A 117 16.10 17.60 8.04
N ASN A 118 16.64 16.38 8.07
CA ASN A 118 18.06 16.12 8.33
C ASN A 118 18.93 16.51 7.13
N ARG A 119 18.49 16.23 5.89
CA ARG A 119 19.25 16.53 4.67
C ARG A 119 19.40 18.03 4.42
N PHE A 120 18.43 18.84 4.84
CA PHE A 120 18.43 20.28 4.68
C PHE A 120 18.81 21.04 5.96
N GLU A 121 19.24 20.33 7.02
CA GLU A 121 19.59 20.90 8.32
C GLU A 121 18.51 21.83 8.88
N ASP A 122 17.24 21.43 8.74
CA ASP A 122 16.10 22.25 9.14
C ASP A 122 16.00 22.36 10.67
N LYS A 123 16.49 23.47 11.21
CA LYS A 123 16.41 23.81 12.65
C LYS A 123 15.02 24.23 13.10
N SER A 124 14.12 24.57 12.17
CA SER A 124 12.76 25.05 12.47
C SER A 124 11.72 23.92 12.52
N HIS A 125 12.08 22.75 12.03
CA HIS A 125 11.20 21.59 11.80
C HIS A 125 10.01 21.86 10.87
N MET A 126 9.91 23.02 10.22
CA MET A 126 8.81 23.33 9.29
C MET A 126 8.79 22.37 8.10
N LEU A 127 9.94 21.99 7.56
CA LEU A 127 10.02 21.10 6.41
C LEU A 127 9.48 19.71 6.76
N ARG A 128 9.77 19.24 7.98
CA ARG A 128 9.22 17.98 8.52
C ARG A 128 7.70 18.05 8.62
N VAL A 129 7.17 19.11 9.22
CA VAL A 129 5.73 19.28 9.45
C VAL A 129 4.98 19.39 8.13
N ILE A 130 5.45 20.23 7.20
CA ILE A 130 4.81 20.41 5.90
C ILE A 130 4.82 19.09 5.11
N SER A 131 5.96 18.40 5.07
CA SER A 131 6.07 17.10 4.38
C SER A 131 5.13 16.07 4.99
N ALA A 132 5.06 15.98 6.31
CA ALA A 132 4.16 15.07 7.01
C ALA A 132 2.68 15.39 6.71
N LEU A 133 2.29 16.67 6.73
CA LEU A 133 0.92 17.09 6.42
C LEU A 133 0.53 16.75 4.98
N VAL A 134 1.43 17.00 4.02
CA VAL A 134 1.22 16.63 2.62
C VAL A 134 1.03 15.12 2.51
N ILE A 135 1.92 14.31 3.10
CA ILE A 135 1.81 12.85 3.09
C ILE A 135 0.46 12.41 3.68
N ILE A 136 0.09 12.89 4.86
CA ILE A 136 -1.17 12.54 5.53
C ILE A 136 -2.37 12.88 4.66
N LEU A 137 -2.41 14.09 4.07
CA LEU A 137 -3.50 14.53 3.21
C LEU A 137 -3.70 13.59 2.02
N PHE A 138 -2.63 13.34 1.25
CA PHE A 138 -2.70 12.51 0.06
C PHE A 138 -2.95 11.03 0.39
N PHE A 139 -2.29 10.48 1.43
CA PHE A 139 -2.54 9.11 1.86
C PHE A 139 -3.96 8.90 2.40
N THR A 140 -4.54 9.90 3.05
CA THR A 140 -5.92 9.83 3.53
C THR A 140 -6.89 9.72 2.35
N VAL A 141 -6.75 10.59 1.35
CA VAL A 141 -7.58 10.54 0.14
C VAL A 141 -7.39 9.21 -0.60
N TYR A 142 -6.15 8.77 -0.76
CA TYR A 142 -5.80 7.50 -1.38
C TYR A 142 -6.43 6.29 -0.68
N THR A 143 -6.31 6.23 0.65
CA THR A 143 -6.85 5.15 1.48
C THR A 143 -8.38 5.16 1.46
N ALA A 144 -8.99 6.34 1.56
CA ALA A 144 -10.44 6.50 1.47
C ALA A 144 -10.98 6.04 0.10
N ALA A 145 -10.33 6.43 -1.00
CA ALA A 145 -10.71 6.00 -2.35
C ALA A 145 -10.61 4.46 -2.51
N SER A 146 -9.56 3.86 -1.96
CA SER A 146 -9.36 2.40 -1.97
C SER A 146 -10.42 1.67 -1.16
N LEU A 147 -10.77 2.15 0.04
CA LEU A 147 -11.85 1.59 0.85
C LEU A 147 -13.22 1.68 0.15
N VAL A 148 -13.53 2.84 -0.45
CA VAL A 148 -14.78 3.03 -1.19
C VAL A 148 -14.85 2.11 -2.41
N GLY A 149 -13.74 1.94 -3.13
CA GLY A 149 -13.64 0.98 -4.23
C GLY A 149 -13.92 -0.46 -3.78
N GLY A 150 -13.24 -0.89 -2.71
CA GLY A 150 -13.46 -2.21 -2.11
C GLY A 150 -14.89 -2.40 -1.62
N GLY A 151 -15.47 -1.39 -0.97
CA GLY A 151 -16.87 -1.41 -0.51
C GLY A 151 -17.87 -1.49 -1.66
N LYS A 152 -17.62 -0.81 -2.79
CA LYS A 152 -18.45 -0.92 -4.00
C LYS A 152 -18.37 -2.31 -4.63
N LEU A 153 -17.19 -2.91 -4.71
CA LEU A 153 -17.01 -4.28 -5.20
C LEU A 153 -17.75 -5.28 -4.30
N LEU A 154 -17.52 -5.20 -2.99
CA LEU A 154 -18.17 -6.06 -2.03
C LEU A 154 -19.69 -5.88 -2.07
N LYS A 155 -20.17 -4.64 -2.14
CA LYS A 155 -21.59 -4.33 -2.35
C LYS A 155 -22.10 -4.89 -3.66
N ALA A 156 -21.41 -4.75 -4.78
CA ALA A 156 -21.88 -5.31 -6.06
C ALA A 156 -22.07 -6.82 -5.95
N HIS A 157 -21.10 -7.55 -5.42
CA HIS A 157 -21.18 -9.00 -5.26
C HIS A 157 -22.19 -9.45 -4.18
N LEU A 158 -22.40 -8.64 -3.13
CA LEU A 158 -23.40 -8.92 -2.09
C LEU A 158 -24.82 -8.43 -2.42
N THR A 159 -24.99 -7.40 -3.26
CA THR A 159 -26.31 -6.80 -3.59
C THR A 159 -27.08 -7.65 -4.60
N TYR A 160 -26.39 -8.44 -5.43
CA TYR A 160 -27.03 -9.56 -6.15
C TYR A 160 -27.63 -10.62 -5.19
N LEU A 161 -27.48 -10.47 -3.86
CA LEU A 161 -27.97 -11.38 -2.82
C LEU A 161 -29.01 -10.73 -1.87
N THR A 162 -29.36 -9.45 -2.04
CA THR A 162 -30.51 -8.81 -1.38
C THR A 162 -31.69 -8.73 -2.36
N PRO A 163 -32.92 -9.13 -1.97
CA PRO A 163 -34.09 -8.94 -2.81
C PRO A 163 -34.19 -7.47 -3.22
N GLN A 164 -34.29 -7.21 -4.52
CA GLN A 164 -34.86 -5.95 -4.97
C GLN A 164 -36.32 -5.99 -4.55
N ASP A 165 -36.67 -5.20 -3.54
CA ASP A 165 -37.98 -4.59 -3.36
C ASP A 165 -37.85 -3.68 -2.14
N PHE A 166 -37.96 -2.38 -2.36
CA PHE A 166 -38.97 -1.53 -1.73
C PHE A 166 -38.98 -0.22 -2.54
N GLY A 167 -40.04 -0.08 -3.34
CA GLY A 167 -40.52 1.24 -3.73
C GLY A 167 -41.10 1.99 -2.54
#